data_AF-A0A6A6ZKP4-F1
#
_entry.id   AF-A0A6A6ZKP4-F1
#
_cell.length_a   1.000
_cell.length_b   1.000
_cell.length_c   1.000
_cell.angle_alpha   90.00
_cell.angle_beta   90.00
_cell.angle_gamma   90.00
#
_symmetry.space_group_name_H-M   'P 1'
#
loop_
_entity.id
_entity.type
_entity.pdbx_description
1 polymer ?
#
loop_
_entity_poly.entity_id
_entity_poly.type
_entity_poly.pdbx_seq_one_letter_code
_entity_poly.pdbx_strand_id
1 'polypeptide(L)'
;MSTSLNTTSRDCACPFLDLPGELRNLIFAYTFSEPMGLSYRLDPPGIGRLESMLPATTLPSKVQLDTCKPTPERKALNRRTRRVANQLQYVCHELRAETRGLGIRYNDLSFEYLKDVLAFIRIIPQAEVKHLRILHVKKGMYSTVGGEEVNLLGAPDERYSRLFNFCLAHPALTICNPVIGWRQSDPMFVPYAILVQMQFRKSSSRIEDFFTSPSVQDMVRTITSRKVGQMEEALPANFKMYPEDDTFDSTLFRNTCVGHPMINNFFNHAVDGGVGRWATEAEKIYMHGI
;
A
#
# COMPACT_ATOMS: atom_id res chain seq x y z
N MET A 1 -7.86 66.98 20.05
CA MET A 1 -6.61 66.22 20.16
C MET A 1 -6.79 64.94 19.37
N SER A 2 -6.35 64.95 18.12
CA SER A 2 -6.52 63.85 17.17
C SER A 2 -5.29 62.96 17.22
N THR A 3 -5.42 61.79 17.85
CA THR A 3 -4.39 60.75 17.84
C THR A 3 -4.32 60.16 16.44
N SER A 4 -3.41 60.70 15.62
CA SER A 4 -3.00 60.10 14.36
C SER A 4 -2.33 58.75 14.67
N LEU A 5 -3.05 57.66 14.41
CA LEU A 5 -2.47 56.33 14.27
C LEU A 5 -1.51 56.37 13.07
N ASN A 6 -0.23 56.60 13.35
CA ASN A 6 0.85 56.32 12.43
C ASN A 6 0.90 54.80 12.21
N THR A 7 0.03 54.30 11.34
CA THR A 7 0.24 53.03 10.65
C THR A 7 1.32 53.28 9.61
N THR A 8 2.57 53.38 10.05
CA THR A 8 3.68 53.05 9.17
C THR A 8 3.43 51.62 8.75
N SER A 9 3.03 51.47 7.49
CA SER A 9 2.88 50.22 6.77
C SER A 9 4.11 49.37 7.05
N ARG A 10 4.05 48.50 8.06
CA ARG A 10 5.03 47.45 8.28
C ARG A 10 4.97 46.58 7.03
N ASP A 11 6.00 46.75 6.21
CA ASP A 11 6.29 45.97 5.02
C ASP A 11 5.83 44.53 5.20
N CYS A 12 4.82 44.12 4.43
CA CYS A 12 4.39 42.76 4.03
C CYS A 12 4.89 41.54 4.85
N ALA A 13 5.03 41.66 6.17
CA ALA A 13 5.55 40.59 7.02
C ALA A 13 4.42 39.60 7.24
N CYS A 14 4.66 38.34 6.87
CA CYS A 14 3.70 37.27 7.08
C CYS A 14 3.60 36.98 8.59
N PRO A 15 2.46 37.26 9.28
CA PRO A 15 2.38 37.10 10.74
C PRO A 15 2.65 35.66 11.22
N PHE A 16 2.51 34.69 10.31
CA PHE A 16 2.85 33.30 10.58
C PHE A 16 4.35 33.08 10.81
N LEU A 17 5.21 33.83 10.11
CA LEU A 17 6.67 33.74 10.24
C LEU A 17 7.18 34.41 11.54
N ASP A 18 6.38 35.26 12.16
CA ASP A 18 6.66 35.84 13.48
C ASP A 18 6.44 34.85 14.63
N LEU A 19 5.78 33.71 14.38
CA LEU A 19 5.60 32.65 15.38
C LEU A 19 6.93 31.96 15.68
N PRO A 20 7.21 31.55 16.93
CA PRO A 20 8.34 30.67 17.24
C PRO A 20 8.35 29.40 16.39
N GLY A 21 9.54 28.91 16.04
CA GLY A 21 9.72 27.76 15.16
C GLY A 21 9.04 26.48 15.69
N GLU A 22 8.94 26.33 17.01
CA GLU A 22 8.23 25.22 17.66
C GLU A 22 6.73 25.24 17.35
N LEU A 23 6.09 26.42 17.43
CA LEU A 23 4.68 26.56 17.07
C LEU A 23 4.47 26.34 15.58
N ARG A 24 5.37 26.83 14.73
CA ARG A 24 5.32 26.56 13.28
C ARG A 24 5.44 25.06 13.00
N ASN A 25 6.34 24.35 13.66
CA ASN A 25 6.50 22.90 13.54
C ASN A 25 5.24 22.13 13.95
N LEU A 26 4.56 22.55 15.03
CA LEU A 26 3.28 21.96 15.43
C LEU A 26 2.18 22.20 14.37
N ILE A 27 2.10 23.43 13.85
CA ILE A 27 1.15 23.77 12.79
C ILE A 27 1.46 22.97 11.52
N PHE A 28 2.73 22.82 11.17
CA PHE A 28 3.14 21.98 10.04
C PHE A 28 2.77 20.53 10.27
N ALA A 29 3.10 19.93 11.42
CA ALA A 29 2.73 18.55 11.71
C ALA A 29 1.22 18.33 11.56
N TYR A 30 0.39 19.24 12.07
CA TYR A 30 -1.05 19.20 11.88
C TYR A 30 -1.46 19.36 10.41
N THR A 31 -0.96 20.40 9.74
CA THR A 31 -1.34 20.77 8.36
C THR A 31 -0.92 19.73 7.33
N PHE A 32 0.20 19.06 7.57
CA PHE A 32 0.76 18.06 6.66
C PHE A 32 0.31 16.65 6.98
N SER A 33 -0.37 16.38 8.09
CA SER A 33 -0.89 15.04 8.38
C SER A 33 -2.22 14.82 7.67
N GLU A 34 -2.24 13.91 6.71
CA GLU A 34 -3.42 13.53 5.94
C GLU A 34 -3.95 12.20 6.49
N PRO A 35 -5.21 12.11 6.93
CA PRO A 35 -5.75 10.89 7.56
C PRO A 35 -5.64 9.64 6.69
N MET A 36 -5.72 9.80 5.36
CA MET A 36 -5.63 8.71 4.37
C MET A 36 -4.24 8.64 3.70
N GLY A 37 -3.26 9.38 4.23
CA GLY A 37 -1.94 9.54 3.64
C GLY A 37 -1.96 10.33 2.32
N LEU A 38 -0.85 10.22 1.57
CA LEU A 38 -0.66 10.91 0.29
C LEU A 38 -0.59 9.92 -0.86
N SER A 39 -1.26 10.23 -1.97
CA SER A 39 -1.12 9.45 -3.20
C SER A 39 -0.02 10.04 -4.08
N TYR A 40 0.90 9.19 -4.54
CA TYR A 40 1.86 9.55 -5.57
C TYR A 40 1.23 9.38 -6.96
N ARG A 41 1.46 10.35 -7.84
CA ARG A 41 1.07 10.32 -9.25
C ARG A 41 2.23 10.78 -10.11
N LEU A 42 2.47 10.07 -11.20
CA LEU A 42 3.41 10.49 -12.23
C LEU A 42 2.64 11.16 -13.37
N ASP A 43 2.71 12.49 -13.47
CA ASP A 43 2.11 13.25 -14.57
C ASP A 43 3.02 13.19 -15.80
N PRO A 44 2.50 13.09 -17.05
CA PRO A 44 3.29 13.40 -18.24
C PRO A 44 3.80 14.86 -18.12
N PRO A 45 5.11 15.15 -18.30
CA PRO A 45 6.18 14.38 -18.97
C PRO A 45 7.07 13.49 -18.07
N GLY A 46 6.59 13.06 -16.90
CA GLY A 46 7.35 12.31 -15.89
C GLY A 46 7.52 13.06 -14.57
N ILE A 47 6.68 14.05 -14.28
CA ILE A 47 6.75 14.85 -13.06
C ILE A 47 5.94 14.13 -11.97
N GLY A 48 6.64 13.63 -10.95
CA GLY A 48 6.02 13.04 -9.77
C GLY A 48 5.38 14.10 -8.88
N ARG A 49 4.15 13.86 -8.42
CA ARG A 49 3.43 14.71 -7.47
C ARG A 49 2.85 13.87 -6.34
N LEU A 50 2.88 14.41 -5.13
CA LEU A 50 2.12 13.90 -3.99
C LEU A 50 0.80 14.67 -3.89
N GLU A 51 -0.29 13.96 -3.74
CA GLU A 51 -1.65 14.53 -3.70
C GLU A 51 -2.40 14.02 -2.48
N SER A 52 -3.10 14.92 -1.79
CA SER A 52 -4.08 14.54 -0.76
C SER A 52 -5.33 13.97 -1.44
N MET A 53 -5.86 12.88 -0.87
CA MET A 53 -7.11 12.26 -1.29
C MET A 53 -8.24 12.76 -0.39
N LEU A 54 -9.16 13.54 -0.96
CA LEU A 54 -10.36 13.93 -0.24
C LEU A 54 -11.30 12.72 -0.07
N PRO A 55 -11.88 12.49 1.12
CA PRO A 55 -12.82 11.41 1.35
C PRO A 55 -14.06 11.60 0.45
N ALA A 56 -14.51 10.49 -0.14
CA ALA A 56 -15.63 10.48 -1.09
C ALA A 56 -16.94 11.02 -0.51
N THR A 57 -17.09 11.03 0.82
CA THR A 57 -18.26 11.53 1.56
C THR A 57 -18.47 13.03 1.43
N THR A 58 -17.48 13.80 0.99
CA THR A 58 -17.63 15.24 0.73
C THR A 58 -18.31 15.54 -0.62
N LEU A 59 -18.55 14.53 -1.45
CA LEU A 59 -19.30 14.69 -2.69
C LEU A 59 -20.80 14.48 -2.43
N PRO A 60 -21.67 15.38 -2.91
CA PRO A 60 -23.11 15.23 -2.77
C PRO A 60 -23.55 13.89 -3.39
N SER A 61 -24.15 13.02 -2.58
CA SER A 61 -24.43 11.59 -2.82
C SER A 61 -25.39 11.26 -3.98
N LYS A 62 -25.69 12.20 -4.88
CA LYS A 62 -26.78 12.06 -5.86
C LYS A 62 -26.38 11.50 -7.23
N VAL A 63 -25.17 10.96 -7.40
CA VAL A 63 -24.81 10.32 -8.68
C VAL A 63 -24.35 8.88 -8.44
N GLN A 64 -25.31 7.99 -8.21
CA GLN A 64 -25.11 6.55 -8.39
C GLN A 64 -24.82 6.33 -9.89
N LEU A 65 -23.56 6.05 -10.22
CA LEU A 65 -23.08 5.85 -11.59
C LEU A 65 -22.76 4.37 -11.77
N ASP A 66 -23.61 3.71 -12.55
CA ASP A 66 -23.47 2.33 -13.00
C ASP A 66 -22.11 2.07 -13.70
N THR A 67 -21.70 0.81 -13.64
CA THR A 67 -20.35 0.25 -13.83
C THR A 67 -19.73 0.30 -15.24
N CYS A 68 -20.15 1.18 -16.15
CA CYS A 68 -19.67 1.15 -17.54
C CYS A 68 -18.82 2.37 -17.93
N LYS A 69 -17.49 2.17 -17.93
CA LYS A 69 -16.42 3.03 -18.48
C LYS A 69 -16.30 4.44 -17.86
N PRO A 70 -15.09 4.92 -17.55
CA PRO A 70 -14.92 6.26 -16.98
C PRO A 70 -15.30 7.32 -18.01
N THR A 71 -16.49 7.90 -17.86
CA THR A 71 -16.93 9.06 -18.63
C THR A 71 -15.95 10.23 -18.41
N PRO A 72 -15.84 11.17 -19.36
CA PRO A 72 -15.07 12.40 -19.18
C PRO A 72 -15.42 13.14 -17.87
N GLU A 73 -16.67 13.07 -17.46
CA GLU A 73 -17.19 13.60 -16.21
C GLU A 73 -16.59 12.90 -14.98
N ARG A 74 -16.46 11.56 -14.99
CA ARG A 74 -15.80 10.82 -13.89
C ARG A 74 -14.32 11.16 -13.78
N LYS A 75 -13.64 11.39 -14.91
CA LYS A 75 -12.25 11.89 -14.91
C LYS A 75 -12.16 13.32 -14.35
N ALA A 76 -13.12 14.18 -14.68
CA ALA A 76 -13.21 15.53 -14.13
C ALA A 76 -13.49 15.52 -12.62
N LEU A 77 -14.37 14.63 -12.15
CA LEU A 77 -14.67 14.45 -10.73
C LEU A 77 -13.45 13.95 -9.95
N ASN A 78 -12.74 12.94 -10.47
CA ASN A 78 -11.49 12.46 -9.88
C ASN A 78 -10.38 13.51 -9.84
N ARG A 79 -10.40 14.51 -10.75
CA ARG A 79 -9.49 15.66 -10.67
C ARG A 79 -9.89 16.64 -9.57
N ARG A 80 -11.20 16.81 -9.32
CA ARG A 80 -11.70 17.71 -8.27
C ARG A 80 -11.41 17.22 -6.85
N THR A 81 -11.25 15.91 -6.67
CA THR A 81 -10.98 15.31 -5.35
C THR A 81 -9.51 15.27 -4.97
N ARG A 82 -8.61 15.68 -5.87
CA ARG A 82 -7.16 15.63 -5.65
C ARG A 82 -6.60 17.04 -5.51
N ARG A 83 -5.85 17.26 -4.44
CA ARG A 83 -5.15 18.52 -4.19
C ARG A 83 -3.67 18.21 -4.05
N VAL A 84 -2.82 19.02 -4.68
CA VAL A 84 -1.37 18.89 -4.51
C VAL A 84 -1.05 19.05 -3.02
N ALA A 85 -0.30 18.11 -2.45
CA ALA A 85 0.16 18.24 -1.08
C ALA A 85 1.11 19.43 -0.94
N ASN A 86 1.20 20.02 0.24
CA ASN A 86 2.00 21.23 0.50
C ASN A 86 1.57 22.45 -0.32
N GLN A 87 0.43 23.05 -0.01
CA GLN A 87 0.06 24.34 -0.61
C GLN A 87 0.88 25.53 -0.04
N LEU A 88 1.45 25.37 1.17
CA LEU A 88 2.24 26.42 1.84
C LEU A 88 3.52 26.77 1.07
N GLN A 89 4.06 25.84 0.29
CA GLN A 89 5.23 26.09 -0.57
C GLN A 89 5.03 27.19 -1.61
N TYR A 90 3.80 27.57 -1.90
CA TYR A 90 3.45 28.59 -2.90
C TYR A 90 3.25 29.98 -2.29
N VAL A 91 3.27 30.11 -0.96
CA VAL A 91 3.05 31.39 -0.27
C VAL A 91 4.30 32.26 -0.33
N CYS A 92 5.45 31.75 0.10
CA CYS A 92 6.74 32.44 0.02
C CYS A 92 7.94 31.45 0.01
N HIS A 93 9.13 31.96 -0.28
CA HIS A 93 10.35 31.14 -0.36
C HIS A 93 10.76 30.50 0.98
N GLU A 94 10.55 31.20 2.09
CA GLU A 94 10.87 30.70 3.43
C GLU A 94 9.98 29.51 3.79
N LEU A 95 8.66 29.63 3.64
CA LEU A 95 7.74 28.50 3.86
C LEU A 95 8.02 27.33 2.93
N ARG A 96 8.42 27.59 1.68
CA ARG A 96 8.86 26.53 0.78
C ARG A 96 10.09 25.78 1.29
N ALA A 97 11.05 26.50 1.88
CA ALA A 97 12.23 25.88 2.47
C ALA A 97 11.86 25.08 3.73
N GLU A 98 11.07 25.66 4.64
CA GLU A 98 10.67 25.03 5.91
C GLU A 98 9.79 23.78 5.71
N THR A 99 8.92 23.79 4.70
CA THR A 99 7.95 22.70 4.46
C THR A 99 8.44 21.62 3.51
N ARG A 100 9.68 21.72 3.02
CA ARG A 100 10.28 20.73 2.12
C ARG A 100 10.35 19.37 2.82
N GLY A 101 9.88 18.31 2.15
CA GLY A 101 9.92 16.94 2.68
C GLY A 101 8.86 16.62 3.75
N LEU A 102 8.21 17.62 4.37
CA LEU A 102 7.26 17.38 5.47
C LEU A 102 6.06 16.51 5.07
N GLY A 103 5.61 16.60 3.80
CA GLY A 103 4.58 15.70 3.29
C GLY A 103 4.99 14.23 3.32
N ILE A 104 6.26 13.90 3.09
CA ILE A 104 6.76 12.53 3.20
C ILE A 104 6.89 12.13 4.67
N ARG A 105 7.35 13.04 5.52
CA ARG A 105 7.63 12.76 6.94
C ARG A 105 6.39 12.44 7.77
N TYR A 106 5.27 13.09 7.49
CA TYR A 106 4.07 12.94 8.31
C TYR A 106 3.06 11.94 7.73
N ASN A 107 3.24 11.46 6.51
CA ASN A 107 2.26 10.62 5.83
C ASN A 107 2.81 9.29 5.38
N ASP A 108 1.90 8.34 5.30
CA ASP A 108 2.10 7.12 4.54
C ASP A 108 1.78 7.40 3.07
N LEU A 109 2.46 6.70 2.17
CA LEU A 109 2.38 6.98 0.74
C LEU A 109 1.64 5.86 0.02
N SER A 110 0.70 6.22 -0.84
CA SER A 110 -0.06 5.31 -1.69
C SER A 110 0.35 5.47 -3.14
N PHE A 111 0.52 4.35 -3.84
CA PHE A 111 0.92 4.28 -5.23
C PHE A 111 -0.13 3.48 -6.00
N GLU A 112 -0.43 3.90 -7.23
CA GLU A 112 -1.36 3.15 -8.06
C GLU A 112 -0.75 1.79 -8.43
N TYR A 113 0.51 1.78 -8.88
CA TYR A 113 1.23 0.59 -9.30
C TYR A 113 2.62 0.49 -8.67
N LEU A 114 3.17 -0.73 -8.64
CA LEU A 114 4.54 -0.97 -8.15
C LEU A 114 5.61 -0.21 -8.96
N LYS A 115 5.42 -0.03 -10.26
CA LYS A 115 6.33 0.77 -11.11
C LYS A 115 6.43 2.23 -10.64
N ASP A 116 5.36 2.76 -10.03
CA ASP A 116 5.33 4.13 -9.53
C ASP A 116 6.16 4.24 -8.24
N VAL A 117 6.16 3.20 -7.40
CA VAL A 117 7.06 3.08 -6.24
C VAL A 117 8.51 3.11 -6.68
N LEU A 118 8.86 2.31 -7.69
CA LEU A 118 10.23 2.27 -8.23
C LEU A 118 10.65 3.61 -8.85
N ALA A 119 9.75 4.27 -9.56
CA ALA A 119 10.01 5.61 -10.10
C ALA A 119 10.24 6.62 -8.97
N PHE A 120 9.43 6.57 -7.91
CA PHE A 120 9.55 7.42 -6.73
C PHE A 120 10.86 7.21 -5.97
N ILE A 121 11.23 5.95 -5.70
CA ILE A 121 12.50 5.59 -5.01
C ILE A 121 13.73 6.13 -5.76
N ARG A 122 13.67 6.20 -7.10
CA ARG A 122 14.78 6.73 -7.90
C ARG A 122 14.96 8.24 -7.77
N ILE A 123 13.88 8.98 -7.49
CA ILE A 123 13.88 10.45 -7.50
C ILE A 123 13.83 11.05 -6.10
N ILE A 124 13.44 10.29 -5.08
CA ILE A 124 13.38 10.80 -3.70
C ILE A 124 14.80 11.18 -3.24
N PRO A 125 14.99 12.38 -2.64
CA PRO A 125 16.27 12.74 -2.05
C PRO A 125 16.66 11.76 -0.94
N GLN A 126 17.91 11.31 -0.92
CA GLN A 126 18.40 10.32 0.05
C GLN A 126 18.17 10.73 1.51
N ALA A 127 18.24 12.03 1.81
CA ALA A 127 17.97 12.56 3.14
C ALA A 127 16.52 12.34 3.62
N GLU A 128 15.57 12.17 2.70
CA GLU A 128 14.14 11.97 3.01
C GLU A 128 13.78 10.49 3.16
N VAL A 129 14.62 9.56 2.71
CA VAL A 129 14.32 8.12 2.74
C VAL A 129 14.09 7.61 4.16
N LYS A 130 14.84 8.13 5.14
CA LYS A 130 14.69 7.81 6.57
C LYS A 130 13.33 8.21 7.15
N HIS A 131 12.56 9.04 6.44
CA HIS A 131 11.25 9.50 6.86
C HIS A 131 10.11 8.66 6.26
N LEU A 132 10.40 7.78 5.30
CA LEU A 132 9.41 6.84 4.78
C LEU A 132 9.04 5.80 5.84
N ARG A 133 7.73 5.57 6.02
CA ARG A 133 7.20 4.58 6.97
C ARG A 133 6.48 3.45 6.26
N ILE A 134 5.42 3.75 5.51
CA ILE A 134 4.61 2.76 4.81
C ILE A 134 4.36 3.20 3.37
N LEU A 135 4.63 2.32 2.41
CA LEU A 135 4.30 2.48 1.00
C LEU A 135 3.21 1.48 0.62
N HIS A 136 1.98 1.95 0.40
CA HIS A 136 0.87 1.15 -0.07
C HIS A 136 0.84 1.11 -1.59
N VAL A 137 0.75 -0.07 -2.18
CA VAL A 137 0.47 -0.25 -3.60
C VAL A 137 -1.02 -0.59 -3.73
N LYS A 138 -1.77 0.07 -4.60
CA LYS A 138 -3.22 -0.17 -4.75
C LYS A 138 -3.50 -1.30 -5.72
N LYS A 139 -2.81 -1.28 -6.86
CA LYS A 139 -2.92 -2.30 -7.88
C LYS A 139 -1.61 -3.05 -7.88
N GLY A 140 -1.69 -4.25 -7.32
CA GLY A 140 -0.58 -5.14 -7.05
C GLY A 140 0.28 -5.54 -8.26
N MET A 141 0.96 -6.66 -8.12
CA MET A 141 1.86 -7.17 -9.16
C MET A 141 1.07 -7.69 -10.37
N TYR A 142 1.31 -7.09 -11.55
CA TYR A 142 0.90 -7.62 -12.86
C TYR A 142 2.15 -7.84 -13.72
N SER A 143 2.23 -8.96 -14.45
CA SER A 143 2.90 -8.97 -15.75
C SER A 143 1.82 -9.00 -16.82
N THR A 144 1.95 -8.16 -17.84
CA THR A 144 1.25 -8.39 -19.10
C THR A 144 2.15 -9.25 -19.97
N VAL A 145 1.92 -10.56 -20.00
CA VAL A 145 2.53 -11.43 -21.01
C VAL A 145 1.49 -11.64 -22.10
N GLY A 146 1.72 -11.10 -23.30
CA GLY A 146 0.76 -11.23 -24.41
C GLY A 146 -0.55 -10.42 -24.26
N GLY A 147 -0.58 -9.43 -23.37
CA GLY A 147 -1.79 -8.65 -23.09
C GLY A 147 -2.70 -9.24 -22.02
N GLU A 148 -2.39 -10.44 -21.51
CA GLU A 148 -3.05 -11.03 -20.35
C GLU A 148 -2.27 -10.73 -19.07
N GLU A 149 -3.00 -10.32 -18.03
CA GLU A 149 -2.46 -10.04 -16.71
C GLU A 149 -2.18 -11.36 -15.97
N VAL A 150 -0.90 -11.76 -15.91
CA VAL A 150 -0.44 -12.94 -15.18
C VAL A 150 0.21 -12.50 -13.86
N ASN A 151 -0.22 -13.14 -12.76
CA ASN A 151 0.31 -12.89 -11.42
C ASN A 151 1.78 -13.38 -11.33
N LEU A 152 2.66 -12.50 -10.84
CA LEU A 152 4.11 -12.53 -11.07
C LEU A 152 4.93 -13.21 -9.99
N LEU A 153 4.33 -14.03 -9.13
CA LEU A 153 5.04 -14.73 -8.04
C LEU A 153 6.16 -15.70 -8.50
N GLY A 154 6.68 -15.60 -9.74
CA GLY A 154 7.68 -16.51 -10.27
C GLY A 154 8.59 -16.04 -11.40
N ALA A 155 8.35 -14.91 -12.07
CA ALA A 155 9.27 -14.48 -13.13
C ALA A 155 10.35 -13.57 -12.53
N PRO A 156 11.65 -13.86 -12.75
CA PRO A 156 12.72 -12.97 -12.35
C PRO A 156 12.59 -11.66 -13.11
N ASP A 157 12.16 -10.63 -12.41
CA ASP A 157 12.09 -9.27 -12.92
C ASP A 157 13.05 -8.42 -12.10
N GLU A 158 14.01 -7.80 -12.79
CA GLU A 158 15.01 -6.92 -12.19
C GLU A 158 14.38 -5.81 -11.33
N ARG A 159 13.14 -5.44 -11.63
CA ARG A 159 12.34 -4.50 -10.83
C ARG A 159 12.14 -4.97 -9.39
N TYR A 160 11.95 -6.27 -9.16
CA TYR A 160 11.78 -6.82 -7.81
C TYR A 160 13.08 -6.84 -7.03
N SER A 161 14.18 -7.30 -7.63
CA SER A 161 15.49 -7.30 -6.95
C SER A 161 15.86 -5.87 -6.50
N ARG A 162 15.59 -4.85 -7.32
CA ARG A 162 15.80 -3.44 -6.92
C ARG A 162 14.92 -3.02 -5.74
N LEU A 163 13.65 -3.42 -5.74
CA LEU A 163 12.74 -3.10 -4.64
C LEU A 163 13.11 -3.85 -3.35
N PHE A 164 13.51 -5.11 -3.46
CA PHE A 164 13.90 -5.93 -2.33
C PHE A 164 15.20 -5.44 -1.71
N ASN A 165 16.19 -5.10 -2.54
CA ASN A 165 17.42 -4.44 -2.09
C ASN A 165 17.12 -3.11 -1.37
N PHE A 166 16.15 -2.33 -1.87
CA PHE A 166 15.71 -1.12 -1.19
C PHE A 166 15.06 -1.43 0.18
N CYS A 167 14.22 -2.45 0.27
CA CYS A 167 13.62 -2.88 1.55
C CYS A 167 14.70 -3.34 2.55
N LEU A 168 15.69 -4.11 2.09
CA LEU A 168 16.81 -4.57 2.92
C LEU A 168 17.68 -3.40 3.44
N ALA A 169 17.90 -2.38 2.61
CA ALA A 169 18.62 -1.18 2.99
C ALA A 169 17.85 -0.29 3.99
N HIS A 170 16.53 -0.43 4.07
CA HIS A 170 15.64 0.42 4.88
C HIS A 170 14.66 -0.41 5.70
N PRO A 171 15.13 -1.12 6.76
CA PRO A 171 14.31 -2.07 7.52
C PRO A 171 13.12 -1.44 8.27
N ALA A 172 13.16 -0.13 8.53
CA ALA A 172 12.06 0.60 9.18
C ALA A 172 10.88 0.92 8.23
N LEU A 173 11.11 0.87 6.92
CA LEU A 173 10.09 1.10 5.90
C LEU A 173 9.32 -0.18 5.63
N THR A 174 7.99 -0.12 5.58
CA THR A 174 7.14 -1.24 5.13
C THR A 174 6.57 -0.96 3.75
N ILE A 175 6.59 -1.95 2.85
CA ILE A 175 5.90 -1.88 1.55
C ILE A 175 4.73 -2.86 1.59
N CYS A 176 3.51 -2.36 1.42
CA CYS A 176 2.28 -3.13 1.42
C CYS A 176 1.82 -3.35 -0.02
N ASN A 177 1.94 -4.58 -0.52
CA ASN A 177 1.59 -4.93 -1.90
C ASN A 177 0.41 -5.93 -1.92
N PRO A 178 -0.76 -5.55 -2.45
CA PRO A 178 -1.87 -6.47 -2.62
C PRO A 178 -1.52 -7.50 -3.70
N VAL A 179 -1.95 -8.74 -3.52
CA VAL A 179 -1.82 -9.80 -4.52
C VAL A 179 -3.17 -9.96 -5.21
N ILE A 180 -3.18 -9.77 -6.51
CA ILE A 180 -4.41 -9.71 -7.29
C ILE A 180 -4.99 -11.09 -7.47
N GLY A 181 -6.31 -11.20 -7.34
CA GLY A 181 -7.03 -12.46 -7.32
C GLY A 181 -6.88 -13.20 -5.99
N TRP A 182 -6.06 -12.71 -5.06
CA TRP A 182 -5.94 -13.29 -3.73
C TRP A 182 -7.03 -12.74 -2.83
N ARG A 183 -8.19 -13.40 -2.88
CA ARG A 183 -9.44 -12.95 -2.23
C ARG A 183 -9.95 -13.99 -1.25
N GLN A 184 -10.71 -13.57 -0.24
CA GLN A 184 -11.35 -14.50 0.70
C GLN A 184 -12.44 -15.39 0.06
N SER A 185 -12.95 -14.98 -1.10
CA SER A 185 -13.87 -15.77 -1.91
C SER A 185 -13.15 -16.83 -2.76
N ASP A 186 -11.82 -16.84 -2.80
CA ASP A 186 -11.05 -17.89 -3.48
C ASP A 186 -10.72 -19.02 -2.48
N PRO A 187 -11.20 -20.25 -2.68
CA PRO A 187 -10.89 -21.37 -1.81
C PRO A 187 -9.39 -21.72 -1.76
N MET A 188 -8.60 -21.27 -2.75
CA MET A 188 -7.14 -21.42 -2.76
C MET A 188 -6.39 -20.33 -1.99
N PHE A 189 -7.09 -19.35 -1.42
CA PHE A 189 -6.50 -18.23 -0.67
C PHE A 189 -5.44 -18.67 0.34
N VAL A 190 -5.80 -19.55 1.26
CA VAL A 190 -4.91 -20.03 2.32
C VAL A 190 -3.79 -20.93 1.76
N PRO A 191 -4.05 -21.93 0.90
CA PRO A 191 -2.97 -22.68 0.24
C PRO A 191 -1.92 -21.80 -0.43
N TYR A 192 -2.32 -20.71 -1.12
CA TYR A 192 -1.37 -19.76 -1.69
C TYR A 192 -0.60 -18.99 -0.63
N ALA A 193 -1.27 -18.54 0.44
CA ALA A 193 -0.64 -17.86 1.57
C ALA A 193 0.54 -18.65 2.13
N ILE A 194 0.26 -19.92 2.41
CA ILE A 194 1.21 -20.89 2.93
C ILE A 194 2.38 -21.06 1.97
N LEU A 195 2.08 -21.25 0.69
CA LEU A 195 3.09 -21.46 -0.34
C LEU A 195 4.01 -20.24 -0.50
N VAL A 196 3.45 -19.03 -0.47
CA VAL A 196 4.24 -17.79 -0.46
C VAL A 196 5.13 -17.74 0.77
N GLN A 197 4.61 -18.02 1.97
CA GLN A 197 5.43 -18.04 3.18
C GLN A 197 6.59 -19.05 3.08
N MET A 198 6.32 -20.26 2.60
CA MET A 198 7.34 -21.30 2.47
C MET A 198 8.44 -20.92 1.50
N GLN A 199 8.05 -20.48 0.29
CA GLN A 199 8.99 -20.17 -0.77
C GLN A 199 9.88 -18.98 -0.38
N PHE A 200 9.27 -17.95 0.19
CA PHE A 200 9.90 -16.64 0.27
C PHE A 200 10.44 -16.26 1.64
N ARG A 201 9.84 -16.75 2.74
CA ARG A 201 10.26 -16.40 4.10
C ARG A 201 11.24 -17.40 4.70
N LYS A 202 11.33 -18.62 4.16
CA LYS A 202 12.24 -19.71 4.60
C LYS A 202 12.24 -20.01 6.11
N SER A 203 11.32 -19.43 6.87
CA SER A 203 11.30 -19.44 8.32
C SER A 203 9.91 -19.09 8.83
N SER A 204 9.20 -20.12 9.29
CA SER A 204 8.50 -19.98 10.57
C SER A 204 8.39 -21.37 11.19
N SER A 205 8.74 -21.50 12.46
CA SER A 205 8.36 -22.66 13.26
C SER A 205 6.86 -22.97 13.14
N ARG A 206 6.04 -21.92 12.92
CA ARG A 206 4.61 -22.04 12.62
C ARG A 206 4.33 -22.86 11.38
N ILE A 207 5.03 -22.62 10.27
CA ILE A 207 4.96 -23.42 9.04
C ILE A 207 5.23 -24.87 9.40
N GLU A 208 6.35 -25.18 10.06
CA GLU A 208 6.76 -26.55 10.38
C GLU A 208 5.67 -27.34 11.14
N ASP A 209 4.98 -26.70 12.09
CA ASP A 209 3.84 -27.31 12.81
C ASP A 209 2.69 -27.71 11.86
N PHE A 210 2.46 -26.94 10.79
CA PHE A 210 1.42 -27.22 9.78
C PHE A 210 1.81 -28.31 8.76
N PHE A 211 3.10 -28.62 8.59
CA PHE A 211 3.58 -29.54 7.54
C PHE A 211 3.83 -30.98 7.98
N THR A 212 3.46 -31.34 9.20
CA THR A 212 3.52 -32.75 9.62
C THR A 212 2.56 -33.63 8.82
N SER A 213 1.51 -33.06 8.20
CA SER A 213 0.57 -33.78 7.34
C SER A 213 1.13 -34.01 5.92
N PRO A 214 1.30 -35.28 5.47
CA PRO A 214 1.78 -35.59 4.12
C PRO A 214 0.94 -34.98 3.00
N SER A 215 -0.38 -34.89 3.19
CA SER A 215 -1.30 -34.33 2.19
C SER A 215 -1.05 -32.84 1.93
N VAL A 216 -0.62 -32.09 2.95
CA VAL A 216 -0.25 -30.68 2.81
C VAL A 216 1.03 -30.55 1.98
N GLN A 217 2.03 -31.38 2.26
CA GLN A 217 3.28 -31.37 1.52
C GLN A 217 3.07 -31.70 0.04
N ASP A 218 2.23 -32.69 -0.26
CA ASP A 218 1.92 -33.07 -1.65
C ASP A 218 1.15 -31.97 -2.39
N MET A 219 0.20 -31.31 -1.72
CA MET A 219 -0.52 -30.18 -2.29
C MET A 219 0.43 -29.01 -2.56
N VAL A 220 1.29 -28.66 -1.61
CA VAL A 220 2.28 -27.60 -1.79
C VAL A 220 3.20 -27.94 -2.95
N ARG A 221 3.78 -29.15 -3.02
CA ARG A 221 4.64 -29.58 -4.14
C ARG A 221 3.91 -29.46 -5.49
N THR A 222 2.63 -29.84 -5.54
CA THR A 222 1.79 -29.74 -6.74
C THR A 222 1.55 -28.28 -7.16
N ILE A 223 1.35 -27.37 -6.21
CA ILE A 223 1.15 -25.95 -6.52
C ILE A 223 2.48 -25.28 -6.90
N THR A 224 3.56 -25.56 -6.16
CA THR A 224 4.90 -25.01 -6.40
C THR A 224 5.39 -25.39 -7.80
N SER A 225 5.26 -26.66 -8.19
CA SER A 225 5.67 -27.13 -9.52
C SER A 225 4.91 -26.48 -10.69
N ARG A 226 3.72 -25.92 -10.45
CA ARG A 226 2.86 -25.38 -11.52
C ARG A 226 2.85 -23.86 -11.62
N LYS A 227 3.08 -23.12 -10.53
CA LYS A 227 2.69 -21.70 -10.46
C LYS A 227 3.74 -20.73 -9.94
N VAL A 228 4.77 -21.20 -9.27
CA VAL A 228 5.78 -20.33 -8.66
C VAL A 228 7.10 -20.59 -9.33
N GLY A 229 7.42 -19.75 -10.30
CA GLY A 229 8.76 -19.74 -10.88
C GLY A 229 9.82 -19.53 -9.80
N GLN A 230 11.03 -19.96 -10.11
CA GLN A 230 12.14 -20.03 -9.17
C GLN A 230 12.63 -18.62 -8.83
N MET A 231 11.96 -17.91 -7.92
CA MET A 231 12.60 -16.80 -7.22
C MET A 231 13.58 -17.39 -6.20
N GLU A 232 14.87 -17.19 -6.43
CA GLU A 232 15.93 -17.64 -5.53
C GLU A 232 16.09 -16.72 -4.30
N GLU A 233 15.72 -15.45 -4.45
CA GLU A 233 15.83 -14.42 -3.42
C GLU A 233 14.74 -14.55 -2.35
N ALA A 234 15.15 -14.47 -1.08
CA ALA A 234 14.22 -14.41 0.04
C ALA A 234 13.53 -13.04 0.08
N LEU A 235 12.24 -13.02 0.42
CA LEU A 235 11.47 -11.79 0.52
C LEU A 235 11.89 -11.01 1.78
N PRO A 236 12.20 -9.70 1.67
CA PRO A 236 12.55 -8.86 2.82
C PRO A 236 11.40 -8.74 3.81
N ALA A 237 11.65 -8.88 5.12
CA ALA A 237 10.62 -8.97 6.18
C ALA A 237 9.60 -7.82 6.16
N ASN A 238 10.02 -6.66 5.68
CA ASN A 238 9.28 -5.41 5.57
C ASN A 238 8.59 -5.19 4.20
N PHE A 239 8.75 -6.10 3.24
CA PHE A 239 7.88 -6.19 2.08
C PHE A 239 6.72 -7.14 2.39
N LYS A 240 5.51 -6.63 2.54
CA LYS A 240 4.31 -7.36 2.96
C LYS A 240 3.37 -7.59 1.79
N MET A 241 2.90 -8.82 1.66
CA MET A 241 1.85 -9.16 0.70
C MET A 241 0.49 -9.22 1.39
N TYR A 242 -0.51 -8.53 0.82
CA TYR A 242 -1.87 -8.48 1.36
C TYR A 242 -2.87 -9.11 0.37
N PRO A 243 -4.00 -9.64 0.87
CA PRO A 243 -5.14 -9.97 0.03
C PRO A 243 -5.66 -8.72 -0.72
N GLU A 244 -6.40 -8.94 -1.80
CA GLU A 244 -6.99 -7.85 -2.59
C GLU A 244 -8.18 -7.20 -1.88
N ASP A 245 -8.90 -7.94 -1.04
CA ASP A 245 -10.04 -7.40 -0.29
C ASP A 245 -9.54 -6.55 0.90
N ASP A 246 -10.15 -5.37 1.11
CA ASP A 246 -9.76 -4.45 2.19
C ASP A 246 -10.12 -4.97 3.60
N THR A 247 -11.08 -5.90 3.70
CA THR A 247 -11.61 -6.41 4.97
C THR A 247 -11.87 -7.90 4.91
N PHE A 248 -11.68 -8.58 6.04
CA PHE A 248 -11.96 -10.00 6.17
C PHE A 248 -13.37 -10.26 6.72
N ASP A 249 -14.14 -11.07 6.01
CA ASP A 249 -15.42 -11.64 6.39
C ASP A 249 -15.23 -13.15 6.66
N SER A 250 -15.18 -13.49 7.95
CA SER A 250 -15.00 -14.87 8.41
C SER A 250 -16.11 -15.80 7.91
N THR A 251 -17.34 -15.29 7.76
CA THR A 251 -18.50 -16.11 7.34
C THR A 251 -18.40 -16.44 5.87
N LEU A 252 -18.10 -15.45 5.03
CA LEU A 252 -17.86 -15.65 3.61
C LEU A 252 -16.72 -16.64 3.38
N PHE A 253 -15.59 -16.44 4.05
CA PHE A 253 -14.43 -17.33 3.96
C PHE A 253 -14.81 -18.78 4.32
N ARG A 254 -15.49 -18.99 5.45
CA ARG A 254 -15.91 -20.34 5.90
C ARG A 254 -16.82 -21.01 4.88
N ASN A 255 -17.81 -20.30 4.38
CA ASN A 255 -18.76 -20.82 3.40
C ASN A 255 -18.05 -21.22 2.10
N THR A 256 -17.13 -20.38 1.60
CA THR A 256 -16.28 -20.69 0.44
C THR A 256 -15.46 -21.97 0.66
N CYS A 257 -14.83 -22.11 1.82
CA CYS A 257 -14.00 -23.27 2.14
C CYS A 257 -14.82 -24.57 2.24
N VAL A 258 -15.97 -24.52 2.91
CA VAL A 258 -16.86 -25.69 3.07
C VAL A 258 -17.48 -26.09 1.73
N GLY A 259 -17.82 -25.11 0.89
CA GLY A 259 -18.40 -25.34 -0.43
C GLY A 259 -17.46 -25.99 -1.45
N HIS A 260 -16.15 -25.98 -1.20
CA HIS A 260 -15.16 -26.56 -2.12
C HIS A 260 -14.63 -27.91 -1.59
N PRO A 261 -15.02 -29.07 -2.16
CA PRO A 261 -14.77 -30.40 -1.56
C PRO A 261 -13.31 -30.69 -1.26
N MET A 262 -12.39 -30.36 -2.17
CA MET A 262 -10.96 -30.57 -1.99
C MET A 262 -10.40 -29.74 -0.83
N ILE A 263 -10.88 -28.50 -0.66
CA ILE A 263 -10.37 -27.56 0.34
C ILE A 263 -11.00 -27.83 1.70
N ASN A 264 -12.27 -28.20 1.73
CA ASN A 264 -12.93 -28.70 2.94
C ASN A 264 -12.21 -29.95 3.48
N ASN A 265 -11.92 -30.92 2.59
CA ASN A 265 -11.16 -32.11 2.95
C ASN A 265 -9.76 -31.76 3.45
N PHE A 266 -9.07 -30.85 2.76
CA PHE A 266 -7.77 -30.34 3.19
C PHE A 266 -7.85 -29.76 4.61
N PHE A 267 -8.76 -28.84 4.89
CA PHE A 267 -8.84 -28.20 6.20
C PHE A 267 -9.25 -29.15 7.32
N ASN A 268 -10.13 -30.11 7.07
CA ASN A 268 -10.59 -31.04 8.10
C ASN A 268 -9.56 -32.12 8.47
N HIS A 269 -8.61 -32.43 7.57
CA HIS A 269 -7.63 -33.50 7.79
C HIS A 269 -6.19 -33.02 7.93
N ALA A 270 -5.87 -31.80 7.47
CA ALA A 270 -4.52 -31.26 7.56
C ALA A 270 -4.20 -30.64 8.91
N VAL A 271 -5.19 -30.07 9.60
CA VAL A 271 -4.94 -29.21 10.77
C VAL A 271 -6.01 -29.41 11.85
N ASP A 272 -5.56 -29.62 13.09
CA ASP A 272 -6.43 -29.63 14.27
C ASP A 272 -7.18 -28.31 14.42
N GLY A 273 -8.51 -28.40 14.51
CA GLY A 273 -9.43 -27.26 14.57
C GLY A 273 -10.11 -26.90 13.25
N GLY A 274 -9.80 -27.60 12.15
CA GLY A 274 -10.51 -27.51 10.88
C GLY A 274 -10.55 -26.09 10.28
N VAL A 275 -11.61 -25.79 9.54
CA VAL A 275 -11.85 -24.46 8.92
C VAL A 275 -11.84 -23.33 9.97
N GLY A 276 -12.20 -23.63 11.23
CA GLY A 276 -12.24 -22.64 12.31
C GLY A 276 -10.90 -22.00 12.60
N ARG A 277 -9.85 -22.82 12.74
CA ARG A 277 -8.48 -22.34 12.95
C ARG A 277 -7.95 -21.59 11.73
N TRP A 278 -8.30 -22.04 10.53
CA TRP A 278 -7.89 -21.39 9.29
C TRP A 278 -8.50 -20.01 9.08
N ALA A 279 -9.74 -19.80 9.53
CA ALA A 279 -10.33 -18.47 9.50
C ALA A 279 -9.54 -17.48 10.37
N THR A 280 -9.03 -17.92 11.53
CA THR A 280 -8.18 -17.09 12.39
C THR A 280 -6.81 -16.79 11.77
N GLU A 281 -6.20 -17.76 11.08
CA GLU A 281 -4.95 -17.51 10.36
C GLU A 281 -5.14 -16.62 9.12
N ALA A 282 -6.25 -16.80 8.39
CA ALA A 282 -6.65 -15.92 7.31
C ALA A 282 -6.81 -14.48 7.81
N GLU A 283 -7.53 -14.27 8.90
CA GLU A 283 -7.69 -12.96 9.53
C GLU A 283 -6.34 -12.31 9.89
N LYS A 284 -5.39 -13.08 10.44
CA LYS A 284 -4.04 -12.57 10.72
C LYS A 284 -3.31 -12.13 9.45
N ILE A 285 -3.45 -12.86 8.35
CA ILE A 285 -2.87 -12.50 7.04
C ILE A 285 -3.50 -11.21 6.52
N TYR A 286 -4.82 -11.02 6.66
CA TYR A 286 -5.49 -9.77 6.30
C TYR A 286 -4.96 -8.57 7.10
N MET A 287 -4.74 -8.75 8.40
CA MET A 287 -4.32 -7.67 9.29
C MET A 287 -2.84 -7.31 9.18
N HIS A 288 -1.96 -8.28 8.92
CA HIS A 288 -0.51 -8.08 9.01
C HIS A 288 0.26 -8.36 7.71
N GLY A 289 -0.43 -8.88 6.69
CA GLY A 289 0.19 -9.41 5.49
C GLY A 289 1.07 -10.63 5.77
N ILE A 290 1.74 -11.10 4.72
CA ILE A 290 2.75 -12.17 4.75
C ILE A 290 4.16 -11.60 4.66
#